data_AF-E0LYJ9-F1
#
_entry.id   AF-E0LYJ9-F1
#
_cell.length_a   1.000
_cell.length_b   1.000
_cell.length_c   1.000
_cell.angle_alpha   90.00
_cell.angle_beta   90.00
_cell.angle_gamma   90.00
#
_symmetry.space_group_name_H-M   'P 1'
#
loop_
_entity.id
_entity.type
_entity.pdbx_description
1 polymer ?
#
loop_
_entity_poly.entity_id
_entity_poly.type
_entity_poly.pdbx_seq_one_letter_code
_entity_poly.pdbx_strand_id
1 'polypeptide(L)' 'MDHRLLEIVACPVCNGKLYFNNAQQELICKPDGLAFPVRDGIPVLLETEARTLSVEEIHP' A
#
# COMPACT_ATOMS: atom_id res chain seq x y z
N MET A 1 0.72 -10.93 14.83
CA MET A 1 1.66 -10.43 13.80
C MET A 1 1.95 -8.98 14.10
N ASP A 2 3.22 -8.62 14.08
CA ASP A 2 3.81 -7.46 14.75
C ASP A 2 3.41 -6.13 14.08
N HIS A 3 2.62 -5.30 14.78
CA HIS A 3 2.11 -4.02 14.29
C HIS A 3 3.21 -2.96 14.06
N ARG A 4 4.47 -3.21 14.43
CA ARG A 4 5.54 -2.20 14.42
C ARG A 4 6.29 -2.12 13.08
N LEU A 5 6.18 -3.11 12.20
CA LEU A 5 6.83 -3.05 10.88
C LEU A 5 6.15 -2.04 9.93
N LEU A 6 4.84 -1.87 10.05
CA LEU A 6 4.06 -0.92 9.24
C LEU A 6 4.29 0.55 9.65
N GLU A 7 4.95 0.81 10.77
CA GLU A 7 5.28 2.18 11.21
C GLU A 7 6.54 2.75 10.54
N ILE A 8 7.32 1.91 9.84
CA ILE A 8 8.60 2.30 9.22
C ILE A 8 8.44 2.57 7.71
N VAL A 9 7.38 2.05 7.09
CA VAL A 9 7.22 2.04 5.63
C VAL A 9 6.26 3.13 5.18
N ALA A 10 6.75 4.05 4.35
CA ALA A 10 5.99 5.13 3.73
C ALA A 10 5.82 4.90 2.22
N CYS A 11 4.84 5.59 1.62
CA CYS A 11 4.66 5.57 0.17
C CYS A 11 5.94 6.07 -0.53
N PRO A 12 6.49 5.36 -1.54
CA PRO A 12 7.69 5.82 -2.26
C PRO A 12 7.46 7.09 -3.10
N VAL A 13 6.19 7.44 -3.37
CA VAL A 13 5.82 8.60 -4.19
C VAL A 13 5.63 9.84 -3.34
N CYS A 14 4.68 9.81 -2.39
CA CYS A 14 4.33 10.99 -1.58
C CYS A 14 4.92 10.98 -0.16
N ASN A 15 5.62 9.92 0.26
CA ASN A 15 6.06 9.68 1.65
C ASN A 15 4.91 9.64 2.68
N GLY A 16 3.68 9.45 2.20
CA GLY A 16 2.48 9.34 3.03
C GLY A 16 2.34 7.97 3.69
N LYS A 17 1.34 7.87 4.57
CA LYS A 17 1.01 6.65 5.30
C LYS A 17 0.43 5.59 4.38
N LEU A 18 0.91 4.36 4.51
CA LEU A 18 0.36 3.18 3.85
C LEU A 18 -0.58 2.40 4.77
N TYR A 19 -1.63 1.84 4.18
CA TYR A 19 -2.63 1.02 4.88
C TYR A 19 -2.56 -0.41 4.37
N PHE A 20 -2.31 -1.38 5.26
CA PHE A 20 -2.27 -2.77 4.85
C PHE A 20 -3.68 -3.34 4.66
N ASN A 21 -3.97 -3.79 3.45
CA ASN A 21 -5.15 -4.54 3.10
C ASN A 21 -4.83 -6.04 3.22
N ASN A 22 -5.30 -6.65 4.31
CA ASN A 22 -5.12 -8.09 4.55
C ASN A 22 -5.84 -8.97 3.51
N ALA A 23 -6.97 -8.52 2.96
CA ALA A 23 -7.75 -9.32 2.02
C ALA A 23 -7.04 -9.49 0.68
N GLN A 24 -6.34 -8.44 0.22
CA GLN A 24 -5.62 -8.44 -1.06
C GLN A 24 -4.10 -8.59 -0.91
N GLN A 25 -3.57 -8.56 0.32
CA GLN A 25 -2.14 -8.54 0.61
C GLN A 25 -1.43 -7.37 -0.08
N GLU A 26 -1.90 -6.15 0.19
CA GLU A 26 -1.41 -4.93 -0.46
C GLU A 26 -1.25 -3.78 0.54
N LEU A 27 -0.37 -2.83 0.22
CA LEU A 27 -0.22 -1.56 0.92
C LEU A 27 -0.87 -0.45 0.11
N ILE A 28 -1.93 0.14 0.65
CA ILE A 28 -2.73 1.16 -0.01
C ILE A 28 -2.24 2.55 0.37
N CYS A 29 -1.97 3.37 -0.64
CA CYS A 29 -1.77 4.80 -0.53
C CYS A 29 -3.00 5.53 -1.07
N LYS A 30 -3.83 6.09 -0.15
CA LYS A 30 -5.03 6.84 -0.55
C LYS A 30 -4.73 8.16 -1.29
N PRO A 31 -3.75 8.98 -0.87
CA PRO A 31 -3.42 10.23 -1.55
C PRO A 31 -3.04 10.05 -3.03
N ASP A 32 -2.24 9.02 -3.32
CA ASP A 32 -1.79 8.73 -4.69
C ASP A 32 -2.77 7.83 -5.46
N GLY A 33 -3.75 7.23 -4.77
CA GLY A 33 -4.65 6.25 -5.38
C GLY A 33 -3.93 4.99 -5.86
N LEU A 34 -2.92 4.53 -5.12
CA LEU A 34 -2.08 3.39 -5.49
C LEU A 34 -2.17 2.27 -4.45
N ALA A 35 -2.06 1.02 -4.90
CA ALA A 35 -1.88 -0.15 -4.06
C ALA A 35 -0.62 -0.91 -4.48
N PHE A 36 0.29 -1.11 -3.53
CA PHE A 36 1.55 -1.82 -3.71
C PHE A 36 1.40 -3.26 -3.23
N PRO A 37 1.72 -4.28 -4.06
CA PRO A 37 1.53 -5.67 -3.67
C PRO A 37 2.54 -6.12 -2.62
N VAL A 38 2.12 -7.07 -1.77
CA VAL A 38 3.00 -7.79 -0.85
C VAL A 38 3.17 -9.22 -1.37
N ARG A 39 4.40 -9.58 -1.75
CA ARG A 39 4.76 -10.90 -2.29
C ARG A 39 5.66 -11.61 -1.30
N ASP A 40 5.29 -12.81 -0.87
CA ASP A 40 6.03 -13.59 0.13
C ASP A 40 6.31 -12.83 1.45
N GLY A 41 5.39 -11.94 1.83
CA GLY A 41 5.53 -11.08 3.02
C GLY A 41 6.44 -9.85 2.81
N ILE A 42 6.94 -9.62 1.60
CA ILE A 42 7.80 -8.49 1.23
C ILE A 42 6.98 -7.45 0.44
N PRO A 43 6.89 -6.20 0.90
CA PRO A 43 6.20 -5.14 0.16
C PRO A 43 7.00 -4.70 -1.06
N VAL A 44 6.36 -4.72 -2.23
CA VAL A 44 6.94 -4.27 -3.50
C VAL A 44 6.56 -2.79 -3.71
N LEU A 45 7.39 -1.88 -3.20
CA LEU A 45 7.19 -0.43 -3.29
C LEU A 45 7.73 0.15 -4.60
N LEU A 46 7.36 -0.45 -5.73
CA LEU A 46 7.70 0.04 -7.05
C LEU A 46 6.45 0.61 -7.71
N GLU A 47 6.52 1.85 -8.19
CA GLU A 47 5.38 2.51 -8.86
C GLU A 47 4.90 1.71 -10.08
N THR A 48 5.82 1.09 -10.82
CA THR A 48 5.49 0.25 -11.99
C THR A 48 4.75 -1.04 -11.64
N GLU A 49 4.88 -1.53 -10.41
CA GLU A 49 4.19 -2.71 -9.91
C GLU A 49 2.94 -2.35 -9.09
N ALA A 50 2.73 -1.06 -8.82
CA ALA A 50 1.57 -0.58 -8.12
C ALA A 50 0.35 -0.63 -9.03
N ARG A 51 -0.78 -1.12 -8.50
CA ARG A 51 -2.06 -0.99 -9.19
C ARG A 51 -2.72 0.33 -8.81
N THR A 52 -3.45 0.91 -9.74
CA THR A 52 -4.34 2.05 -9.44
C THR A 52 -5.56 1.55 -8.67
N LEU A 53 -5.95 2.31 -7.65
CA LEU A 53 -7.18 2.07 -6.90
C LEU A 53 -8.39 2.49 -7.74
N SER A 54 -9.47 1.72 -7.61
CA SER A 54 -10.76 2.10 -8.18
C SER A 54 -11.37 3.27 -7.40
N VAL A 55 -12.29 4.02 -8.02
CA VAL A 55 -12.98 5.15 -7.37
C VAL A 55 -13.67 4.72 -6.06
N GLU A 56 -14.23 3.52 -6.04
CA GLU A 56 -14.86 2.91 -4.86
C GLU A 56 -13.87 2.63 -3.72
N GLU A 57 -12.61 2.34 -4.03
CA GLU A 57 -11.56 2.04 -3.03
C GLU A 57 -10.93 3.32 -2.46
N ILE A 58 -10.92 4.41 -3.23
CA ILE A 58 -10.39 5.71 -2.82
C ILE A 58 -11.35 6.40 -1.84
N HIS A 59 -12.66 6.23 -2.04
CA HIS A 59 -13.72 6.84 -1.26
C HIS A 59 -14.58 5.78 -0.52
N PRO A 60 -14.07 5.20 0.58
CA PRO A 60 -14.87 4.35 1.46
C PRO A 60 -15.85 5.16 2.33
#